data_AF-A0A1B6HA44-F1
#
_entry.id   AF-A0A1B6HA44-F1
#
_cell.length_a   1.000
_cell.length_b   1.000
_cell.length_c   1.000
_cell.angle_alpha   90.00
_cell.angle_beta   90.00
_cell.angle_gamma   90.00
#
_symmetry.space_group_name_H-M   'P 1'
#
loop_
_entity.id
_entity.type
_entity.pdbx_description
1 polymer ?
#
loop_
_entity_poly.entity_id
_entity_poly.type
_entity_poly.pdbx_seq_one_letter_code
_entity_poly.pdbx_strand_id
1 'polypeptide(L)'
;SLVDTVCLGVGPQQGRVGIAVAVPNIVPLLPDSAEDTVAAYRFKEFLVGMFTHPVFSREGNHPLIVRERVDRNSKIEGRNTSRLPPFTPEEVQYIRGSYDFFGLNHYLTLFVNNSGENGGSAREQDSGSMYRKMEPIPSGLRTVLNWIKTEYGNLPVFVTENGCNDI
;
A
#
# COMPACT_ATOMS: atom_id res chain seq x y z
N SER A 1 8.43 23.93 31.76
CA SER A 1 7.73 24.40 30.56
C SER A 1 8.52 23.91 29.35
N LEU A 2 8.11 22.80 28.76
CA LEU A 2 7.25 22.77 27.57
C LEU A 2 7.83 23.61 26.44
N VAL A 3 8.61 22.98 25.56
CA VAL A 3 8.13 22.58 24.24
C VAL A 3 9.09 21.55 23.64
N ASP A 4 8.54 20.35 23.43
CA ASP A 4 9.11 19.31 22.58
C ASP A 4 9.38 19.90 21.19
N THR A 5 10.66 20.05 20.87
CA THR A 5 11.08 20.12 19.47
C THR A 5 10.91 18.72 18.93
N VAL A 6 9.78 18.45 18.30
CA VAL A 6 9.68 17.36 17.33
C VAL A 6 10.73 17.68 16.27
N CYS A 7 11.89 17.07 16.41
CA CYS A 7 12.93 17.13 15.40
C CYS A 7 12.39 16.46 14.14
N LEU A 8 11.73 17.23 13.28
CA LEU A 8 11.81 17.06 11.82
C LEU A 8 13.22 17.49 11.34
N GLY A 9 14.23 17.20 12.16
CA GLY A 9 15.53 17.81 12.16
C GLY A 9 16.47 17.00 11.31
N VAL A 10 16.85 17.56 10.17
CA VAL A 10 18.05 17.20 9.44
C VAL A 10 19.21 17.19 10.44
N GLY A 11 19.62 16.01 10.90
CA GLY A 11 20.77 15.86 11.79
C GLY A 11 22.04 16.38 11.12
N PRO A 12 23.17 16.52 11.84
CA PRO A 12 24.40 17.10 11.29
C PRO A 12 24.91 16.42 10.00
N GLN A 13 24.49 15.17 9.75
CA GLN A 13 24.85 14.39 8.57
C GLN A 13 24.13 14.85 7.28
N GLN A 14 23.01 15.57 7.37
CA GLN A 14 22.22 16.02 6.21
C GLN A 14 21.76 14.90 5.26
N GLY A 15 21.69 13.67 5.77
CA GLY A 15 21.19 12.52 5.02
C GLY A 15 19.69 12.59 4.77
N ARG A 16 19.23 11.80 3.79
CA ARG A 16 17.81 11.60 3.49
C ARG A 16 17.45 10.14 3.68
N VAL A 17 16.32 9.88 4.32
CA VAL A 17 15.82 8.53 4.63
C VAL A 17 14.47 8.32 3.96
N GLY A 18 14.32 7.15 3.34
CA GLY A 18 13.06 6.70 2.74
C GLY A 18 12.93 5.19 2.90
N ILE A 19 11.78 4.67 2.51
CA ILE A 19 11.50 3.22 2.49
C ILE A 19 11.30 2.77 1.05
N ALA A 20 11.96 1.66 0.69
CA ALA A 20 11.77 0.99 -0.60
C ALA A 20 10.58 0.03 -0.50
N VAL A 21 9.57 0.24 -1.36
CA VAL A 21 8.35 -0.56 -1.38
C VAL A 21 8.16 -1.18 -2.75
N ALA A 22 7.85 -2.47 -2.78
CA ALA A 22 7.44 -3.17 -3.99
C ALA A 22 6.03 -2.74 -4.40
N VAL A 23 5.92 -2.01 -5.51
CA VAL A 23 4.64 -1.52 -6.04
C VAL A 23 4.45 -2.05 -7.47
N PRO A 24 3.82 -3.21 -7.64
CA PRO A 24 3.39 -3.64 -8.97
C PRO A 24 2.29 -2.71 -9.48
N ASN A 25 2.14 -2.63 -10.80
CA ASN A 25 0.94 -2.06 -11.39
C ASN A 25 -0.21 -3.06 -11.21
N ILE A 26 -1.32 -2.67 -10.58
CA ILE A 26 -2.43 -3.60 -10.28
C ILE A 26 -3.64 -3.16 -11.07
N VAL A 27 -4.15 -4.06 -11.91
CA VAL A 27 -5.27 -3.82 -12.83
C VAL A 27 -6.32 -4.93 -12.69
N PRO A 28 -7.59 -4.67 -13.03
CA PRO A 28 -8.61 -5.71 -13.10
C PRO A 28 -8.23 -6.78 -14.14
N LEU A 29 -8.58 -8.03 -13.86
CA LEU A 29 -8.41 -9.13 -14.81
C LEU A 29 -9.30 -8.92 -16.03
N LEU A 30 -10.57 -8.57 -15.79
CA LEU A 30 -11.52 -8.17 -16.82
C LEU A 30 -11.74 -6.64 -16.74
N PRO A 31 -11.25 -5.85 -17.71
CA PRO A 31 -11.34 -4.38 -17.67
C PRO A 31 -12.75 -3.82 -17.51
N ASP A 32 -13.76 -4.51 -18.05
CA ASP A 32 -15.16 -4.07 -18.02
C ASP A 32 -15.94 -4.62 -16.81
N SER A 33 -15.30 -5.37 -15.91
CA SER A 33 -15.94 -5.84 -14.67
C SER A 33 -15.76 -4.82 -13.54
N ALA A 34 -16.89 -4.34 -13.03
CA ALA A 34 -16.91 -3.49 -11.85
C ALA A 34 -16.38 -4.23 -10.61
N GLU A 35 -16.69 -5.52 -10.50
CA GLU A 35 -16.25 -6.38 -9.41
C GLU A 35 -14.72 -6.52 -9.40
N ASP A 36 -14.12 -6.77 -10.56
CA ASP A 36 -12.66 -6.87 -10.69
C ASP A 36 -11.98 -5.52 -10.47
N THR A 37 -12.62 -4.42 -10.88
CA THR A 37 -12.10 -3.06 -10.64
C THR A 37 -12.04 -2.77 -9.14
N VAL A 38 -13.11 -3.05 -8.40
CA VAL A 38 -13.13 -2.90 -6.94
C VAL A 38 -12.15 -3.89 -6.28
N ALA A 39 -12.04 -5.12 -6.79
CA ALA A 39 -11.09 -6.10 -6.28
C ALA A 39 -9.63 -5.66 -6.48
N ALA A 40 -9.28 -5.08 -7.62
CA ALA A 40 -7.96 -4.54 -7.90
C ALA A 40 -7.60 -3.38 -6.94
N TYR A 41 -8.56 -2.51 -6.64
CA TYR A 41 -8.40 -1.48 -5.61
C TYR A 41 -8.13 -2.09 -4.23
N ARG A 42 -8.98 -3.03 -3.77
CA ARG A 42 -8.78 -3.71 -2.48
C ARG A 42 -7.43 -4.42 -2.42
N PHE A 43 -7.06 -5.16 -3.47
CA PHE A 43 -5.78 -5.86 -3.55
C PHE A 43 -4.60 -4.90 -3.41
N LYS A 44 -4.65 -3.73 -4.07
CA LYS A 44 -3.63 -2.68 -3.94
C LYS A 44 -3.53 -2.16 -2.51
N GLU A 45 -4.65 -1.83 -1.87
CA GLU A 45 -4.63 -1.34 -0.49
C GLU A 45 -4.08 -2.38 0.48
N PHE A 46 -4.41 -3.66 0.30
CA PHE A 46 -3.90 -4.74 1.14
C PHE A 46 -2.44 -5.11 0.88
N LEU A 47 -1.93 -4.95 -0.35
CA LEU A 47 -0.55 -5.29 -0.69
C LEU A 47 0.41 -4.11 -0.47
N VAL A 48 -0.01 -2.90 -0.84
CA VAL A 48 0.84 -1.70 -0.89
C VAL A 48 0.36 -0.66 0.13
N GLY A 49 -0.94 -0.34 0.12
CA GLY A 49 -1.54 0.69 0.98
C GLY A 49 -1.30 0.46 2.46
N MET A 50 -1.35 -0.80 2.91
CA MET A 50 -1.13 -1.19 4.31
C MET A 50 0.21 -0.68 4.88
N PHE A 51 1.24 -0.54 4.04
CA PHE A 51 2.57 -0.05 4.43
C PHE A 51 2.82 1.41 4.04
N THR A 52 2.25 1.83 2.92
CA THR A 52 2.50 3.16 2.35
C THR A 52 1.59 4.23 2.93
N HIS A 53 0.32 3.92 3.20
CA HIS A 53 -0.63 4.89 3.74
C HIS A 53 -0.22 5.41 5.13
N PRO A 54 0.22 4.59 6.10
CA PRO A 54 0.64 5.11 7.40
C PRO A 54 1.77 6.15 7.33
N VAL A 55 2.67 6.00 6.35
CA VAL A 55 3.88 6.80 6.21
C VAL A 55 3.67 8.00 5.29
N PHE A 56 3.07 7.80 4.11
CA PHE A 56 3.05 8.78 3.02
C PHE A 56 1.75 9.57 2.89
N SER A 57 0.61 9.06 3.40
CA SER A 57 -0.66 9.79 3.32
C SER A 57 -0.67 10.99 4.28
N ARG A 58 -1.57 11.94 4.03
CA ARG A 58 -1.72 13.11 4.90
C ARG A 58 -2.39 12.72 6.21
N GLU A 59 -3.25 11.71 6.15
CA GLU A 59 -4.07 11.17 7.23
C GLU A 59 -3.24 10.25 8.14
N GLY A 60 -2.23 9.54 7.59
CA GLY A 60 -1.55 8.44 8.25
C GLY A 60 -2.49 7.24 8.48
N ASN A 61 -2.13 6.38 9.43
CA ASN A 61 -2.89 5.16 9.77
C ASN A 61 -3.03 4.16 8.60
N HIS A 62 -3.63 3.00 8.84
CA HIS A 62 -3.95 2.04 7.78
C HIS A 62 -5.04 2.58 6.84
N PRO A 63 -5.09 2.14 5.56
CA PRO A 63 -6.19 2.46 4.67
C PRO A 63 -7.54 2.03 5.27
N LEU A 64 -8.57 2.85 5.11
CA LEU A 64 -9.89 2.59 5.69
C LEU A 64 -10.46 1.22 5.25
N ILE A 65 -10.34 0.89 3.96
CA ILE A 65 -10.85 -0.37 3.41
C ILE A 65 -10.14 -1.61 3.99
N VAL A 66 -8.86 -1.47 4.33
CA VAL A 66 -8.10 -2.54 4.98
C VAL A 66 -8.63 -2.75 6.40
N ARG A 67 -8.78 -1.66 7.15
CA ARG A 67 -9.34 -1.67 8.51
C ARG A 67 -10.72 -2.31 8.56
N GLU A 68 -11.65 -1.79 7.77
CA GLU A 68 -13.04 -2.24 7.76
C GLU A 68 -13.18 -3.73 7.46
N ARG A 69 -12.40 -4.24 6.49
CA ARG A 69 -12.50 -5.63 6.06
C ARG A 69 -11.86 -6.58 7.05
N VAL A 70 -10.71 -6.25 7.63
CA VAL A 70 -10.08 -7.08 8.67
C VAL A 70 -10.93 -7.09 9.94
N ASP A 71 -11.51 -5.96 10.33
CA ASP A 71 -12.39 -5.87 11.50
C ASP A 71 -13.66 -6.71 11.31
N ARG A 72 -14.30 -6.61 10.13
CA ARG A 72 -15.45 -7.44 9.76
C ARG A 72 -15.11 -8.93 9.80
N ASN A 73 -14.03 -9.33 9.16
CA ASN A 73 -13.64 -10.75 9.11
C ASN A 73 -13.25 -11.29 10.48
N SER A 74 -12.53 -10.51 11.28
CA SER A 74 -12.20 -10.89 12.67
C SER A 74 -13.46 -11.21 13.48
N LYS A 75 -14.55 -10.45 13.28
CA LYS A 75 -15.85 -10.72 13.92
C LYS A 75 -16.50 -12.00 13.38
N ILE A 76 -16.48 -12.24 12.07
CA ILE A 76 -17.02 -13.47 11.45
C ILE A 76 -16.28 -14.71 11.98
N GLU A 77 -14.98 -14.59 12.21
CA GLU A 77 -14.13 -15.64 12.77
C GLU A 77 -14.31 -15.80 14.30
N GLY A 78 -15.20 -15.03 14.93
CA GLY A 78 -15.49 -15.12 16.36
C GLY A 78 -14.40 -14.54 17.28
N ARG A 79 -13.55 -13.64 16.77
CA ARG A 79 -12.50 -13.01 17.58
C ARG A 79 -13.06 -11.86 18.42
N ASN A 80 -12.58 -11.77 19.66
CA ASN A 80 -12.90 -10.66 20.56
C ASN A 80 -12.22 -9.35 20.16
N THR A 81 -11.11 -9.43 19.41
CA THR A 81 -10.33 -8.29 18.93
C THR A 81 -10.02 -8.44 17.45
N SER A 82 -9.82 -7.32 16.76
CA SER A 82 -9.38 -7.34 15.37
C SER A 82 -7.99 -7.96 15.22
N ARG A 83 -7.77 -8.70 14.14
CA ARG A 83 -6.45 -9.19 13.74
C ARG A 83 -5.50 -8.06 13.36
N LEU A 84 -6.02 -6.89 13.03
CA LEU A 84 -5.24 -5.70 12.75
C LEU A 84 -5.25 -4.81 14.01
N PRO A 85 -4.12 -4.61 14.70
CA PRO A 85 -4.07 -3.68 15.83
C PRO A 85 -4.39 -2.25 15.38
N PRO A 86 -5.08 -1.43 16.19
CA PRO A 86 -5.24 -0.01 15.90
C PRO A 86 -3.93 0.73 16.20
N PHE A 87 -3.64 1.78 15.44
CA PHE A 87 -2.67 2.78 15.88
C PHE A 87 -3.32 3.74 16.88
N THR A 88 -2.58 4.14 17.90
CA THR A 88 -3.01 5.27 18.74
C THR A 88 -2.86 6.59 17.97
N PRO A 89 -3.55 7.67 18.38
CA PRO A 89 -3.35 8.99 17.78
C PRO A 89 -1.88 9.44 17.77
N GLU A 90 -1.14 9.12 18.84
CA GLU A 90 0.28 9.43 18.98
C GLU A 90 1.13 8.64 17.98
N GLU A 91 0.85 7.35 17.79
CA GLU A 91 1.54 6.52 16.78
C GLU A 91 1.25 7.00 15.36
N VAL A 92 0.00 7.36 15.05
CA VAL A 92 -0.35 7.95 13.75
C VAL A 92 0.43 9.24 13.52
N GLN A 93 0.51 10.12 14.52
CA GLN A 93 1.25 11.37 14.42
C GLN A 93 2.76 11.14 14.29
N TYR A 94 3.31 10.12 14.95
CA TYR A 94 4.72 9.77 14.91
C TYR A 94 5.14 9.19 13.55
N ILE A 95 4.30 8.34 12.96
CA ILE A 95 4.63 7.61 11.71
C ILE A 95 4.37 8.47 10.47
N ARG A 96 3.28 9.25 10.44
CA ARG A 96 2.93 10.02 9.24
C ARG A 96 4.02 11.04 8.91
N GLY A 97 4.42 11.12 7.64
CA GLY A 97 5.46 12.05 7.21
C GLY A 97 6.89 11.65 7.59
N SER A 98 7.12 10.42 8.09
CA SER A 98 8.46 9.91 8.43
C SER A 98 9.27 9.49 7.19
N TYR A 99 9.36 10.38 6.19
CA TYR A 99 10.06 10.13 4.93
C TYR A 99 10.64 11.41 4.32
N ASP A 100 11.75 11.27 3.60
CA ASP A 100 12.30 12.30 2.72
C ASP A 100 12.01 12.01 1.24
N PHE A 101 11.75 10.75 0.88
CA PHE A 101 11.42 10.29 -0.46
C PHE A 101 10.70 8.94 -0.46
N PHE A 102 10.05 8.60 -1.58
CA PHE A 102 9.49 7.27 -1.83
C PHE A 102 10.51 6.39 -2.56
N GLY A 103 10.92 5.27 -1.98
CA GLY A 103 11.69 4.25 -2.69
C GLY A 103 10.74 3.30 -3.42
N LEU A 104 10.89 3.16 -4.73
CA LEU A 104 10.01 2.36 -5.58
C LEU A 104 10.76 1.16 -6.16
N ASN A 105 10.31 -0.04 -5.78
CA ASN A 105 10.65 -1.28 -6.46
C ASN A 105 9.50 -1.66 -7.41
N HIS A 106 9.74 -1.68 -8.71
CA HIS A 106 8.70 -1.94 -9.71
C HIS A 106 9.20 -2.90 -10.81
N TYR A 107 8.38 -3.89 -11.16
CA TYR A 107 8.77 -4.94 -12.11
C TYR A 107 7.64 -5.35 -13.05
N LEU A 108 6.45 -5.61 -12.51
CA LEU A 108 5.37 -6.30 -13.23
C LEU A 108 4.02 -5.61 -13.05
N THR A 109 3.11 -5.93 -13.98
CA THR A 109 1.67 -5.70 -13.81
C THR A 109 0.98 -6.97 -13.33
N LEU A 110 0.20 -6.87 -12.26
CA LEU A 110 -0.65 -7.93 -11.72
C LEU A 110 -2.09 -7.71 -12.16
N PHE A 111 -2.72 -8.79 -12.65
CA PHE A 111 -4.12 -8.81 -13.01
C PHE A 111 -4.92 -9.52 -11.93
N VAL A 112 -5.90 -8.81 -11.37
CA VAL A 112 -6.62 -9.22 -10.16
C VAL A 112 -8.09 -9.39 -10.47
N ASN A 113 -8.68 -10.45 -9.94
CA ASN A 113 -10.13 -10.63 -10.00
C ASN A 113 -10.77 -10.63 -8.61
N ASN A 114 -12.09 -10.44 -8.59
CA ASN A 114 -12.89 -10.67 -7.40
C ASN A 114 -12.94 -12.17 -7.10
N SER A 115 -12.39 -12.59 -5.96
CA SER A 115 -12.38 -14.00 -5.54
C SER A 115 -13.40 -14.31 -4.45
N GLY A 116 -14.11 -13.30 -3.93
CA GLY A 116 -14.86 -13.43 -2.69
C GLY A 116 -13.96 -13.94 -1.57
N GLU A 117 -14.50 -14.76 -0.66
CA GLU A 117 -13.76 -15.30 0.48
C GLU A 117 -12.97 -16.58 0.15
N ASN A 118 -12.86 -16.96 -1.13
CA ASN A 118 -12.15 -18.16 -1.59
C ASN A 118 -10.62 -17.96 -1.71
N GLY A 119 -10.05 -17.06 -0.90
CA GLY A 119 -8.62 -16.77 -0.90
C GLY A 119 -7.79 -17.88 -0.23
N GLY A 120 -6.61 -18.18 -0.77
CA GLY A 120 -5.70 -19.16 -0.17
C GLY A 120 -4.94 -18.63 1.04
N SER A 121 -4.83 -17.30 1.17
CA SER A 121 -4.20 -16.61 2.28
C SER A 121 -5.17 -15.69 3.03
N ALA A 122 -4.86 -15.37 4.29
CA ALA A 122 -5.64 -14.42 5.09
C ALA A 122 -5.82 -13.06 4.38
N ARG A 123 -4.79 -12.58 3.69
CA ARG A 123 -4.85 -11.33 2.90
C ARG A 123 -5.86 -11.42 1.75
N GLU A 124 -5.90 -12.54 1.02
CA GLU A 124 -6.84 -12.72 -0.09
C GLU A 124 -8.28 -12.88 0.42
N GLN A 125 -8.47 -13.56 1.55
CA GLN A 125 -9.77 -13.67 2.22
C GLN A 125 -10.25 -12.30 2.73
N ASP A 126 -9.35 -11.52 3.34
CA ASP A 126 -9.65 -10.17 3.81
C ASP A 126 -9.95 -9.22 2.66
N SER A 127 -9.07 -9.12 1.67
CA SER A 127 -9.26 -8.26 0.51
C SER A 127 -10.41 -8.72 -0.40
N GLY A 128 -10.79 -10.00 -0.35
CA GLY A 128 -11.75 -10.60 -1.27
C GLY A 128 -11.28 -10.55 -2.72
N SER A 129 -9.97 -10.69 -2.94
CA SER A 129 -9.33 -10.49 -4.24
C SER A 129 -8.11 -11.40 -4.41
N MET A 130 -7.84 -11.81 -5.65
CA MET A 130 -6.76 -12.73 -5.98
C MET A 130 -6.08 -12.30 -7.28
N TYR A 131 -4.74 -12.31 -7.30
CA TYR A 131 -4.00 -12.13 -8.55
C TYR A 131 -4.05 -13.42 -9.37
N ARG A 132 -4.21 -13.31 -10.68
CA ARG A 132 -4.34 -14.47 -11.59
C ARG A 132 -3.18 -14.62 -12.55
N LYS A 133 -2.62 -13.49 -12.98
CA LYS A 133 -1.47 -13.45 -13.88
C LYS A 133 -0.62 -12.23 -13.60
N MET A 134 0.65 -12.33 -13.99
CA MET A 134 1.61 -11.24 -13.94
C MET A 134 2.31 -11.12 -15.29
N GLU A 135 2.50 -9.90 -15.78
CA GLU A 135 3.14 -9.65 -17.07
C GLU A 135 4.11 -8.45 -16.97
N PRO A 136 5.25 -8.48 -17.68
CA PRO A 136 6.16 -7.35 -17.80
C PRO A 136 5.56 -6.33 -18.78
N ILE A 137 4.84 -5.34 -18.26
CA ILE A 137 4.21 -4.28 -19.06
C ILE A 137 4.93 -2.96 -18.76
N PRO A 138 5.80 -2.44 -19.66
CA PRO A 138 6.60 -1.25 -19.39
C PRO A 138 5.79 -0.01 -19.02
N SER A 139 4.61 0.17 -19.63
CA SER A 139 3.72 1.29 -19.30
C SER A 139 3.16 1.22 -17.87
N GLY A 140 3.23 0.06 -17.21
CA GLY A 140 2.84 -0.12 -15.81
C GLY A 140 3.61 0.78 -14.86
N LEU A 141 4.90 1.04 -15.11
CA LEU A 141 5.70 1.96 -14.29
C LEU A 141 5.13 3.39 -14.33
N ARG A 142 4.76 3.86 -15.53
CA ARG A 142 4.14 5.19 -15.70
C ARG A 142 2.82 5.28 -14.92
N THR A 143 2.01 4.22 -14.97
CA THR A 143 0.74 4.17 -14.21
C THR A 143 0.99 4.23 -12.71
N VAL A 144 1.96 3.48 -12.19
CA VAL A 144 2.33 3.51 -10.76
C VAL A 144 2.86 4.87 -10.34
N LEU A 145 3.73 5.51 -11.13
CA LEU A 145 4.24 6.84 -10.81
C LEU A 145 3.12 7.91 -10.78
N ASN A 146 2.17 7.84 -11.71
CA ASN A 146 1.00 8.73 -11.70
C ASN A 146 0.09 8.48 -10.49
N TRP A 147 -0.07 7.21 -10.08
CA TRP A 147 -0.79 6.87 -8.87
C TRP A 147 -0.09 7.44 -7.63
N ILE A 148 1.20 7.19 -7.41
CA ILE A 148 1.99 7.74 -6.28
C ILE A 148 1.88 9.27 -6.24
N LYS A 149 2.02 9.91 -7.40
CA LYS A 149 1.88 11.36 -7.53
C LYS A 149 0.52 11.87 -7.02
N THR A 150 -0.55 11.17 -7.38
CA THR A 150 -1.93 11.58 -7.03
C THR A 150 -2.25 11.25 -5.58
N GLU A 151 -1.89 10.05 -5.13
CA GLU A 151 -2.19 9.53 -3.80
C GLU A 151 -1.42 10.27 -2.69
N TYR A 152 -0.14 10.53 -2.91
CA TYR A 152 0.77 11.04 -1.87
C TYR A 152 1.33 12.44 -2.16
N GLY A 153 0.72 13.18 -3.10
CA GLY A 153 1.00 14.60 -3.29
C GLY A 153 2.33 14.93 -3.98
N ASN A 154 2.69 14.17 -5.01
CA ASN A 154 3.85 14.43 -5.88
C ASN A 154 5.21 14.55 -5.12
N LEU A 155 5.43 13.71 -4.13
CA LEU A 155 6.71 13.62 -3.41
C LEU A 155 7.86 13.12 -4.32
N PRO A 156 9.14 13.34 -3.94
CA PRO A 156 10.28 12.75 -4.63
C PRO A 156 10.20 11.22 -4.64
N VAL A 157 10.37 10.60 -5.81
CA VAL A 157 10.38 9.15 -6.00
C VAL A 157 11.74 8.73 -6.56
N PHE A 158 12.34 7.69 -5.98
CA PHE A 158 13.52 7.03 -6.49
C PHE A 158 13.14 5.60 -6.90
N VAL A 159 13.37 5.23 -8.16
CA VAL A 159 13.27 3.83 -8.56
C VAL A 159 14.50 3.12 -8.00
N THR A 160 14.30 2.39 -6.90
CA THR A 160 15.35 1.67 -6.18
C THR A 160 15.58 0.28 -6.76
N GLU A 161 14.56 -0.31 -7.38
CA GLU A 161 14.70 -1.53 -8.15
C GLU A 161 13.78 -1.55 -9.38
N ASN A 162 14.33 -1.99 -10.51
CA ASN A 162 13.62 -2.35 -11.73
C ASN A 162 14.47 -3.33 -12.53
N GLY A 163 13.83 -4.27 -13.21
CA GLY A 163 14.53 -5.26 -14.02
C GLY A 163 13.57 -6.19 -14.75
N CYS A 164 14.15 -7.05 -15.57
CA CYS A 164 13.47 -8.13 -16.28
C CYS A 164 14.38 -9.36 -16.19
N ASN A 165 13.81 -10.52 -15.86
CA ASN A 165 14.56 -11.76 -15.94
C ASN A 165 14.77 -12.12 -17.42
N ASP A 166 15.87 -12.81 -17.72
CA ASP A 166 16.10 -13.43 -19.02
C ASP A 166 15.14 -14.60 -19.26
N ILE A 167 14.97 -14.96 -20.53
CA ILE A 167 14.14 -16.08 -21.01
C ILE A 167 14.99 -17.27 -21.42
#